data_AF-A0A924F8E9-F1
#
_entry.id   AF-A0A924F8E9-F1
#
_cell.length_a   1.000
_cell.length_b   1.000
_cell.length_c   1.000
_cell.angle_alpha   90.00
_cell.angle_beta   90.00
_cell.angle_gamma   90.00
#
_symmetry.space_group_name_H-M   'P 1'
#
loop_
_entity.id
_entity.type
_entity.pdbx_description
1 polymer ?
#
loop_
_entity_poly.entity_id
_entity_poly.type
_entity_poly.pdbx_seq_one_letter_code
_entity_poly.pdbx_strand_id
1 'polypeptide(L)'
;LNVSADGYLFYSENIVPVKGSYDKPFLIQVKLMKIKVGKDVVLKNIFFNTNEFTLLPESLTELYNLSQLLMKNPDLNIEIQGHTDNIGNDAQNEKLSLNRAKSVYDYLITQKIGAERLSFKGYGKQHPIADNETETNRQQNRRTSFVVTKV
;
A
#
# COMPACT_ATOMS: atom_id res chain seq x y z
N LEU A 1 -4.11 -12.05 -5.66
CA LEU A 1 -3.28 -12.29 -6.86
C LEU A 1 -2.07 -11.37 -6.79
N ASN A 2 -0.87 -11.92 -6.99
CA ASN A 2 0.38 -11.15 -7.03
C ASN A 2 1.12 -11.46 -8.33
N VAL A 3 1.62 -10.44 -9.02
CA VAL A 3 2.39 -10.58 -10.26
C VAL A 3 3.56 -9.60 -10.23
N SER A 4 4.77 -10.05 -10.58
CA SER A 4 5.97 -9.21 -10.62
C SER A 4 6.85 -9.56 -11.83
N ALA A 5 7.61 -8.57 -12.29
CA ALA A 5 8.60 -8.71 -13.36
C ALA A 5 9.71 -7.66 -13.16
N ASP A 6 10.92 -7.95 -13.63
CA ASP A 6 12.07 -7.07 -13.44
C ASP A 6 11.88 -5.75 -14.23
N GLY A 7 12.17 -4.61 -13.58
CA GLY A 7 11.94 -3.27 -14.12
C GLY A 7 10.49 -2.77 -14.03
N TYR A 8 9.58 -3.54 -13.42
CA TYR A 8 8.17 -3.19 -13.22
C TYR A 8 7.79 -3.16 -11.74
N LEU A 9 6.84 -2.30 -11.41
CA LEU A 9 6.12 -2.33 -10.14
C LEU A 9 5.31 -3.64 -10.06
N PHE A 10 5.29 -4.26 -8.88
CA PHE A 10 4.45 -5.43 -8.67
C PHE A 10 2.97 -5.06 -8.73
N TYR A 11 2.15 -6.01 -9.14
CA TYR A 11 0.69 -5.92 -9.07
C TYR A 11 0.20 -6.82 -7.94
N SER A 12 -0.72 -6.27 -7.14
CA SER A 12 -1.39 -6.97 -6.06
C SER A 12 -2.88 -6.66 -6.09
N GLU A 13 -3.71 -7.68 -5.90
CA GLU A 13 -5.17 -7.56 -5.87
C GLU A 13 -5.77 -8.58 -4.90
N ASN A 14 -6.71 -8.13 -4.07
CA ASN A 14 -7.56 -9.02 -3.31
C ASN A 14 -8.69 -9.53 -4.23
N ILE A 15 -8.71 -10.84 -4.50
CA ILE A 15 -9.75 -11.43 -5.34
C ILE A 15 -10.70 -12.17 -4.41
N VAL A 16 -11.91 -11.62 -4.26
CA VAL A 16 -13.02 -12.31 -3.60
C VAL A 16 -13.79 -13.08 -4.68
N PRO A 17 -13.85 -14.43 -4.62
CA PRO A 17 -14.63 -15.21 -5.57
C PRO A 17 -16.12 -14.85 -5.46
N VAL A 18 -16.77 -14.61 -6.60
CA VAL A 18 -18.22 -14.40 -6.63
C VAL A 18 -18.90 -15.74 -6.33
N LYS A 19 -19.80 -15.77 -5.34
CA LYS A 19 -20.52 -16.99 -4.97
C LYS A 19 -21.26 -17.57 -6.18
N GLY A 20 -21.00 -18.83 -6.53
CA GLY A 20 -21.64 -19.53 -7.65
C GLY A 20 -20.91 -19.40 -9.00
N SER A 21 -19.70 -18.84 -9.04
CA SER A 21 -18.91 -18.65 -10.28
C SER A 21 -17.85 -19.73 -10.53
N TYR A 22 -18.00 -20.92 -9.94
CA TYR A 22 -16.94 -21.96 -9.94
C TYR A 22 -16.85 -22.76 -11.24
N ASP A 23 -17.81 -22.62 -12.15
CA ASP A 23 -17.93 -23.48 -13.33
C ASP A 23 -17.09 -23.01 -14.53
N LYS A 24 -16.43 -21.84 -14.44
CA LYS A 24 -15.59 -21.29 -15.51
C LYS A 24 -14.30 -20.67 -14.95
N PRO A 25 -13.15 -20.83 -15.63
CA PRO A 25 -11.92 -20.17 -15.22
C PRO A 25 -12.02 -18.64 -15.41
N PHE A 26 -11.49 -17.90 -14.44
CA PHE A 26 -11.32 -16.45 -14.55
C PHE A 26 -10.05 -16.15 -15.36
N LEU A 27 -10.21 -15.46 -16.49
CA LEU A 27 -9.08 -14.91 -17.24
C LEU A 27 -8.79 -13.50 -16.75
N ILE A 28 -7.65 -13.32 -16.08
CA ILE A 28 -7.21 -12.02 -15.55
C ILE A 28 -5.97 -11.59 -16.32
N GLN A 29 -6.09 -10.53 -17.11
CA GLN A 29 -4.96 -9.91 -17.79
C GLN A 29 -4.38 -8.81 -16.91
N VAL A 30 -3.16 -9.02 -16.40
CA VAL A 30 -2.47 -8.05 -15.55
C VAL A 30 -1.48 -7.23 -16.38
N LYS A 31 -1.74 -5.92 -16.49
CA LYS A 31 -0.80 -4.98 -17.11
C LYS A 31 0.13 -4.41 -16.03
N LEU A 32 1.39 -4.81 -16.07
CA LEU A 32 2.41 -4.29 -15.15
C LEU A 32 2.86 -2.89 -15.56
N MET A 33 3.13 -2.05 -14.56
CA MET A 33 3.60 -0.68 -14.75
C MET A 33 5.11 -0.62 -14.60
N LYS A 34 5.81 0.03 -15.52
CA LYS A 34 7.27 0.27 -15.38
C LYS A 34 7.54 1.15 -14.16
N ILE A 35 8.64 0.89 -13.47
CA ILE A 35 9.12 1.72 -12.37
C ILE A 35 9.46 3.11 -12.91
N LYS A 36 8.84 4.15 -12.35
CA LYS A 36 9.05 5.55 -12.70
C LYS A 36 8.82 6.44 -11.47
N VAL A 37 9.60 7.51 -11.34
CA VAL A 37 9.44 8.53 -10.30
C VAL A 37 8.05 9.16 -10.37
N GLY A 38 7.48 9.46 -9.20
CA GLY A 38 6.18 10.12 -9.02
C GLY A 38 4.98 9.19 -9.15
N LYS A 39 5.18 7.87 -9.24
CA LYS A 39 4.08 6.90 -9.29
C LYS A 39 3.67 6.46 -7.89
N ASP A 40 2.43 6.76 -7.53
CA ASP A 40 1.73 6.29 -6.33
C ASP A 40 1.19 4.87 -6.56
N VAL A 41 1.52 3.97 -5.64
CA VAL A 41 1.15 2.55 -5.67
C VAL A 41 0.45 2.21 -4.37
N VAL A 42 -0.84 1.90 -4.46
CA VAL A 42 -1.64 1.46 -3.31
C VAL A 42 -1.26 0.03 -2.93
N LEU A 43 -0.92 -0.18 -1.66
CA LEU A 43 -0.64 -1.50 -1.09
C LEU A 43 -1.97 -2.13 -0.65
N LYS A 44 -2.60 -2.87 -1.57
CA LYS A 44 -4.01 -3.29 -1.42
C LYS A 44 -4.25 -4.34 -0.33
N ASN A 45 -3.19 -4.99 0.15
CA ASN A 45 -3.26 -6.02 1.17
C ASN A 45 -2.46 -5.60 2.42
N ILE A 46 -2.62 -4.36 2.87
CA ILE A 46 -2.13 -3.88 4.17
C ILE A 46 -3.33 -3.68 5.09
N PHE A 47 -3.32 -4.34 6.24
CA PHE A 47 -4.43 -4.39 7.17
C PHE A 47 -4.02 -3.95 8.58
N PHE A 48 -4.95 -3.23 9.22
CA PHE A 48 -4.87 -2.75 10.59
C PHE A 48 -6.23 -2.95 11.25
N ASN A 49 -6.25 -3.16 12.57
CA ASN A 49 -7.50 -3.03 13.32
C ASN A 49 -7.97 -1.57 13.35
N THR A 50 -9.24 -1.36 13.70
CA THR A 50 -9.84 -0.03 13.85
C THR A 50 -9.05 0.82 14.84
N ASN A 51 -8.69 2.05 14.44
CA ASN A 51 -7.86 2.99 15.23
C ASN A 51 -6.48 2.46 15.66
N GLU A 52 -6.01 1.36 15.06
CA GLU A 52 -4.68 0.82 15.31
C GLU A 52 -3.75 1.02 14.12
N PHE A 53 -2.46 0.90 14.41
CA PHE A 53 -1.36 0.97 13.45
C PHE A 53 -0.43 -0.25 13.55
N THR A 54 -0.81 -1.28 14.29
CA THR A 54 -0.11 -2.56 14.29
C THR A 54 -0.47 -3.33 13.03
N LEU A 55 0.53 -3.70 12.23
CA LEU A 55 0.33 -4.48 11.01
C LEU A 55 -0.21 -5.87 11.36
N LEU A 56 -1.30 -6.26 10.71
CA LEU A 56 -1.84 -7.62 10.86
C LEU A 56 -1.01 -8.63 10.05
N PRO A 57 -0.92 -9.90 10.48
CA PRO A 57 -0.15 -10.95 9.78
C PRO A 57 -0.51 -11.12 8.30
N GLU A 58 -1.76 -10.89 7.93
CA GLU A 58 -2.27 -10.94 6.56
C GLU A 58 -1.55 -9.94 5.65
N SER A 59 -0.98 -8.87 6.23
CA SER A 59 -0.22 -7.85 5.52
C SER A 59 1.17 -8.30 5.09
N LEU A 60 1.70 -9.37 5.68
CA LEU A 60 3.09 -9.77 5.51
C LEU A 60 3.42 -10.18 4.06
N THR A 61 2.45 -10.73 3.32
CA THR A 61 2.66 -11.09 1.91
C THR A 61 2.87 -9.84 1.04
N GLU A 62 2.09 -8.79 1.27
CA GLU A 62 2.22 -7.52 0.53
C GLU A 62 3.56 -6.84 0.84
N LEU A 63 3.91 -6.81 2.13
CA LEU A 63 5.16 -6.20 2.60
C LEU A 63 6.41 -6.97 2.13
N TYR A 64 6.30 -8.30 2.03
CA TYR A 64 7.33 -9.13 1.43
C TYR A 64 7.53 -8.76 -0.05
N ASN A 65 6.46 -8.62 -0.83
CA ASN A 65 6.56 -8.22 -2.23
C ASN A 65 7.19 -6.84 -2.41
N LEU A 66 6.83 -5.87 -1.56
CA LEU A 66 7.46 -4.55 -1.54
C LEU A 66 8.96 -4.64 -1.19
N SER A 67 9.33 -5.47 -0.23
CA SER A 67 10.73 -5.71 0.15
C SER A 67 11.52 -6.32 -1.01
N GLN A 68 10.95 -7.31 -1.72
CA GLN A 68 11.56 -7.91 -2.91
C GLN A 68 11.75 -6.90 -4.03
N LEU A 69 10.78 -6.00 -4.26
CA LEU A 69 10.92 -4.91 -5.22
C LEU A 69 12.13 -4.03 -4.86
N LEU A 70 12.27 -3.62 -3.60
CA LEU A 70 13.35 -2.74 -3.13
C LEU A 70 14.72 -3.44 -3.12
N MET A 71 14.77 -4.73 -2.84
CA MET A 71 16.01 -5.53 -2.90
C MET A 71 16.52 -5.69 -4.34
N LYS A 72 15.60 -5.95 -5.28
CA LYS A 72 15.95 -6.09 -6.71
C LYS A 72 16.35 -4.78 -7.38
N ASN A 73 15.95 -3.64 -6.81
CA ASN A 73 16.21 -2.32 -7.37
C ASN A 73 16.93 -1.47 -6.30
N PRO A 74 18.25 -1.63 -6.10
CA PRO A 74 18.99 -0.97 -5.01
C PRO A 74 19.00 0.56 -5.09
N ASP A 75 18.87 1.14 -6.29
CA ASP A 75 18.81 2.59 -6.51
C ASP A 75 17.42 3.19 -6.29
N LEU A 76 16.40 2.35 -6.10
CA LEU A 76 15.01 2.77 -5.90
C LEU A 76 14.82 3.35 -4.50
N ASN A 77 14.33 4.59 -4.44
CA ASN A 77 13.86 5.21 -3.20
C ASN A 77 12.35 5.43 -3.23
N ILE A 78 11.71 5.30 -2.07
CA ILE A 78 10.26 5.45 -1.94
C ILE A 78 9.87 6.30 -0.73
N GLU A 79 8.74 6.99 -0.85
CA GLU A 79 8.00 7.58 0.28
C GLU A 79 6.77 6.70 0.57
N ILE A 80 6.65 6.22 1.80
CA ILE A 80 5.49 5.45 2.27
C ILE A 80 4.44 6.43 2.80
N GLN A 81 3.20 6.25 2.38
CA GLN A 81 2.13 7.21 2.64
C GLN A 81 0.97 6.54 3.36
N GLY A 82 0.55 7.12 4.48
CA GLY A 82 -0.66 6.71 5.18
C GLY A 82 -1.79 7.69 4.92
N HIS A 83 -2.99 7.16 4.71
CA HIS A 83 -4.21 7.94 4.43
C HIS A 83 -5.38 7.44 5.28
N THR A 84 -6.32 8.33 5.60
CA THR A 84 -7.58 8.03 6.29
C THR A 84 -8.77 8.48 5.44
N ASP A 85 -9.97 8.09 5.85
CA ASP A 85 -11.19 8.75 5.38
C ASP A 85 -11.42 10.07 6.15
N ASN A 86 -12.57 10.70 5.90
CA ASN A 86 -12.96 11.97 6.53
C ASN A 86 -13.67 11.82 7.90
N ILE A 87 -13.77 10.61 8.46
CA ILE A 87 -14.48 10.38 9.72
C ILE A 87 -13.53 10.56 10.90
N GLY A 88 -14.02 11.19 11.97
CA GLY A 88 -13.26 11.39 13.20
C GLY A 88 -12.50 12.72 13.26
N ASN A 89 -11.60 12.83 14.22
CA ASN A 89 -10.84 14.05 14.48
C ASN A 89 -9.59 14.14 13.59
N ASP A 90 -9.34 15.33 13.03
CA ASP A 90 -8.25 15.55 12.07
C ASP A 90 -6.87 15.28 12.66
N ALA A 91 -6.58 15.78 13.87
CA ALA A 91 -5.29 15.54 14.53
C ALA A 91 -5.09 14.06 14.86
N GLN A 92 -6.16 13.35 15.23
CA GLN A 92 -6.11 11.90 15.43
C GLN A 92 -5.85 11.15 14.12
N ASN A 93 -6.51 11.55 13.04
CA ASN A 93 -6.33 10.95 11.71
C ASN A 93 -4.94 11.20 11.13
N GLU A 94 -4.40 12.40 11.30
CA GLU A 94 -3.01 12.72 10.94
C GLU A 94 -2.04 11.80 11.68
N LYS A 95 -2.17 11.70 13.01
CA LYS A 95 -1.33 10.82 13.83
C LYS A 95 -1.48 9.34 13.44
N LEU A 96 -2.71 8.88 13.22
CA LEU A 96 -3.00 7.50 12.83
C LEU A 96 -2.36 7.16 11.48
N SER A 97 -2.55 8.03 10.50
CA SER A 97 -1.98 7.86 9.16
C SER A 97 -0.44 7.84 9.18
N LEU A 98 0.18 8.74 9.96
CA LEU A 98 1.62 8.80 10.14
C LEU A 98 2.16 7.51 10.76
N ASN A 99 1.52 7.03 11.83
CA ASN A 99 1.93 5.80 12.50
C ASN A 99 1.77 4.57 11.60
N ARG A 100 0.71 4.49 10.79
CA ARG A 100 0.53 3.40 9.82
C ARG A 100 1.62 3.38 8.76
N ALA A 101 1.97 4.55 8.22
CA ALA A 101 3.09 4.68 7.29
C ALA A 101 4.41 4.27 7.96
N LYS A 102 4.61 4.69 9.22
CA LYS A 102 5.78 4.31 10.02
C LYS A 102 5.85 2.81 10.27
N SER A 103 4.75 2.12 10.54
CA SER A 103 4.76 0.66 10.74
C SER A 103 5.24 -0.10 9.51
N VAL A 104 4.87 0.36 8.31
CA VAL A 104 5.39 -0.20 7.05
C VAL A 104 6.86 0.13 6.88
N TYR A 105 7.29 1.36 7.17
CA TYR A 105 8.69 1.75 7.16
C TYR A 105 9.53 0.86 8.10
N ASP A 106 9.10 0.72 9.36
CA ASP A 106 9.81 -0.07 10.37
C ASP A 106 9.93 -1.53 9.93
N TYR A 107 8.87 -2.10 9.36
CA TYR A 107 8.92 -3.43 8.77
C TYR A 107 10.01 -3.53 7.70
N LEU A 108 10.09 -2.61 6.75
CA LEU A 108 11.10 -2.64 5.68
C LEU A 108 12.53 -2.52 6.23
N ILE A 109 12.72 -1.74 7.31
CA ILE A 109 14.01 -1.69 8.03
C ILE A 109 14.36 -3.07 8.61
N THR A 110 13.39 -3.80 9.18
CA THR A 110 13.65 -5.18 9.64
C THR A 110 14.06 -6.13 8.51
N GLN A 111 13.58 -5.88 7.30
CA GLN A 111 13.95 -6.59 6.07
C GLN A 111 15.29 -6.10 5.48
N LYS A 112 16.06 -5.28 6.21
CA LYS A 112 17.38 -4.78 5.82
C LYS A 112 17.37 -3.83 4.61
N ILE A 113 16.25 -3.17 4.34
CA ILE A 113 16.24 -2.04 3.39
C ILE A 113 16.90 -0.84 4.06
N GLY A 114 17.80 -0.16 3.34
CA GLY A 114 18.52 1.01 3.83
C GLY A 114 17.56 2.17 4.17
N ALA A 115 17.74 2.77 5.35
CA ALA A 115 16.88 3.86 5.82
C ALA A 115 16.94 5.10 4.92
N GLU A 116 18.10 5.35 4.30
CA GLU A 116 18.32 6.43 3.34
C GLU A 116 17.47 6.32 2.06
N ARG A 117 16.93 5.12 1.80
CA ARG A 117 16.08 4.84 0.64
C ARG A 117 14.59 5.01 0.94
N LEU A 118 14.26 5.21 2.22
CA LEU A 118 12.89 5.18 2.70
C LEU A 118 12.56 6.49 3.40
N SER A 119 11.42 7.07 3.05
CA SER A 119 10.75 8.07 3.87
C SER A 119 9.32 7.62 4.16
N PHE A 120 8.67 8.25 5.14
CA PHE A 120 7.27 8.00 5.41
C PHE A 120 6.55 9.28 5.83
N LYS A 121 5.27 9.38 5.49
CA LYS A 121 4.43 10.54 5.81
C LYS A 121 2.97 10.14 6.03
N GLY A 122 2.34 10.77 7.01
CA GLY A 122 0.90 10.72 7.22
C GLY A 122 0.22 11.89 6.52
N TYR A 123 -0.77 11.59 5.69
CA TYR A 123 -1.55 12.59 4.96
C TYR A 123 -2.96 12.77 5.53
N GLY A 124 -3.35 11.99 6.54
CA GLY A 124 -4.70 11.97 7.08
C GLY A 124 -5.74 11.87 5.96
N LYS A 125 -6.73 12.76 5.99
CA LYS A 125 -7.83 12.82 5.01
C LYS A 125 -7.55 13.72 3.79
N GLN A 126 -6.35 14.32 3.69
CA GLN A 126 -6.09 15.42 2.75
C GLN A 126 -5.94 14.99 1.29
N HIS A 127 -5.66 13.71 1.03
CA HIS A 127 -5.44 13.16 -0.32
C HIS A 127 -6.36 11.97 -0.61
N PRO A 128 -7.69 12.20 -0.70
CA PRO A 128 -8.65 11.17 -1.05
C PRO A 128 -8.48 10.74 -2.50
N ILE A 129 -8.70 9.45 -2.77
CA ILE A 129 -8.72 8.88 -4.13
C ILE A 129 -10.14 8.60 -4.63
N ALA A 130 -11.11 8.65 -3.72
CA ALA A 130 -12.54 8.63 -4.01
C ALA A 130 -13.23 9.66 -3.09
N ASP A 131 -14.46 10.06 -3.41
CA ASP A 131 -15.25 10.87 -2.49
C ASP A 131 -15.44 10.15 -1.12
N ASN A 132 -16.01 10.83 -0.12
CA ASN A 132 -16.27 10.20 1.18
C ASN A 132 -17.77 9.96 1.43
N GLU A 133 -18.58 9.91 0.37
CA GLU A 133 -20.03 9.81 0.48
C GLU A 133 -20.46 8.39 0.89
N THR A 134 -19.81 7.37 0.34
CA THR A 134 -20.14 5.97 0.59
C THR A 134 -19.10 5.26 1.45
N GLU A 135 -19.51 4.19 2.14
CA GLU A 135 -18.57 3.39 2.93
C GLU A 135 -17.51 2.72 2.04
N THR A 136 -17.90 2.28 0.85
CA THR A 136 -16.99 1.73 -0.16
C THR A 136 -15.91 2.75 -0.53
N ASN A 137 -16.27 4.02 -0.76
CA ASN A 137 -15.29 5.04 -1.14
C ASN A 137 -14.40 5.45 0.05
N ARG A 138 -14.97 5.54 1.26
CA ARG A 138 -14.18 5.75 2.49
C ARG A 138 -13.16 4.63 2.72
N GLN A 139 -13.54 3.38 2.45
CA GLN A 139 -12.62 2.24 2.54
C GLN A 139 -11.44 2.38 1.56
N GLN A 140 -11.66 2.92 0.36
CA GLN A 140 -10.57 3.21 -0.58
C GLN A 140 -9.64 4.31 -0.07
N ASN A 141 -10.18 5.31 0.63
CA ASN A 141 -9.38 6.39 1.22
C ASN A 141 -8.55 5.92 2.43
N ARG A 142 -9.04 4.96 3.22
CA ARG A 142 -8.30 4.30 4.32
C ARG A 142 -7.26 3.33 3.75
N ARG A 143 -6.17 3.87 3.19
CA ARG A 143 -5.13 3.09 2.51
C ARG A 143 -3.73 3.43 2.99
N THR A 144 -2.81 2.49 2.78
CA THR A 144 -1.37 2.75 2.75
C THR A 144 -0.90 2.63 1.31
N SER A 145 -0.04 3.53 0.88
CA SER A 145 0.56 3.51 -0.45
C SER A 145 2.05 3.86 -0.39
N PHE A 146 2.74 3.81 -1.51
CA PHE A 146 4.07 4.37 -1.63
C PHE A 146 4.25 5.09 -2.97
N VAL A 147 5.10 6.11 -2.97
CA VAL A 147 5.50 6.84 -4.16
C VAL A 147 6.97 6.61 -4.44
N VAL A 148 7.33 6.32 -5.69
CA VAL A 148 8.73 6.29 -6.12
C VAL A 148 9.29 7.71 -6.15
N THR A 149 10.34 7.99 -5.38
CA THR A 149 10.97 9.32 -5.27
C THR A 149 12.27 9.43 -6.06
N LYS A 150 12.96 8.30 -6.28
CA LYS A 150 14.20 8.23 -7.05
C LYS A 150 14.34 6.84 -7.68
N VAL A 151 14.95 6.78 -8.86
CA VAL A 151 15.38 5.57 -9.57
C VAL A 151 16.81 5.74 -10.06
#